data_AF-A0A2H0EQA7-F1
#
_entry.id   AF-A0A2H0EQA7-F1
#
_cell.length_a   1.000
_cell.length_b   1.000
_cell.length_c   1.000
_cell.angle_alpha   90.00
_cell.angle_beta   90.00
_cell.angle_gamma   90.00
#
_symmetry.space_group_name_H-M   'P 1'
#
loop_
_entity.id
_entity.type
_entity.pdbx_description
1 polymer ?
#
loop_
_entity_poly.entity_id
_entity_poly.type
_entity_poly.pdbx_seq_one_letter_code
_entity_poly.pdbx_strand_id
1 'polypeptide(L)'
;MGEGLHFDPDGVTVYAEPLDPLDESSDDDERLACWRAFEANVLSCLTETWEATARRTRRGATVLAANALYELTLHEDSYGRAHVTVRARGDLEPGREGLARATVEAAAAGVFRRLAALHPLRQRSTAWTSAPYIPHRGAAA
;
A
#
# COMPACT_ATOMS: atom_id res chain seq x y z
N MET A 1 -8.86 20.33 12.74
CA MET A 1 -9.20 19.64 11.48
C MET A 1 -8.49 18.30 11.52
N GLY A 2 -9.22 17.19 11.38
CA GLY A 2 -8.61 15.85 11.39
C GLY A 2 -7.71 15.63 10.19
N GLU A 3 -6.78 14.70 10.29
CA GLU A 3 -6.01 14.21 9.14
C GLU A 3 -6.96 13.44 8.21
N GLY A 4 -7.03 13.83 6.93
CA GLY A 4 -7.82 13.11 5.93
C GLY A 4 -7.17 11.76 5.58
N LEU A 5 -7.92 10.88 4.90
CA LEU A 5 -7.34 9.62 4.43
C LEU A 5 -6.21 9.90 3.44
N HIS A 6 -5.04 9.32 3.70
CA HIS A 6 -3.88 9.44 2.81
C HIS A 6 -4.22 8.98 1.39
N PHE A 7 -3.65 9.65 0.41
CA PHE A 7 -3.84 9.37 -1.00
C PHE A 7 -2.62 9.84 -1.79
N ASP A 8 -2.07 8.95 -2.61
CA ASP A 8 -1.06 9.30 -3.59
C ASP A 8 -1.74 9.58 -4.94
N PRO A 9 -1.67 10.82 -5.48
CA PRO A 9 -2.30 11.15 -6.76
C PRO A 9 -1.70 10.42 -7.96
N ASP A 10 -0.48 9.88 -7.83
CA ASP A 10 0.24 9.20 -8.90
C ASP A 10 0.17 7.66 -8.76
N GLY A 11 -0.72 7.15 -7.90
CA GLY A 11 -0.86 5.72 -7.64
C GLY A 11 -2.26 5.29 -7.21
N VAL A 12 -2.36 4.01 -6.89
CA VAL A 12 -3.58 3.43 -6.32
C VAL A 12 -3.29 3.10 -4.86
N THR A 13 -4.11 3.64 -3.97
CA THR A 13 -3.97 3.49 -2.52
C THR A 13 -5.13 2.71 -1.93
N VAL A 14 -4.81 1.72 -1.11
CA VAL A 14 -5.72 1.06 -0.16
C VAL A 14 -5.14 1.22 1.24
N TYR A 15 -5.95 1.01 2.27
CA TYR A 15 -5.44 0.93 3.63
C TYR A 15 -5.99 -0.28 4.39
N ALA A 16 -5.22 -0.70 5.38
CA ALA A 16 -5.58 -1.69 6.38
C ALA A 16 -5.43 -1.10 7.78
N GLU A 17 -6.01 -1.77 8.77
CA GLU A 17 -5.93 -1.38 10.18
C GLU A 17 -5.20 -2.50 10.95
N PRO A 18 -3.89 -2.71 10.72
CA PRO A 18 -3.18 -3.85 11.28
C PRO A 18 -3.11 -3.82 12.81
N LEU A 19 -3.26 -2.63 13.40
CA LEU A 19 -3.20 -2.40 14.84
C LEU A 19 -4.58 -2.47 15.52
N ASP A 20 -5.66 -2.63 14.76
CA ASP A 20 -7.03 -2.77 15.30
C ASP A 20 -7.18 -3.92 16.31
N PRO A 21 -6.45 -5.06 16.20
CA PRO A 21 -6.48 -6.11 17.22
C PRO A 21 -5.76 -5.75 18.53
N LEU A 22 -4.95 -4.69 18.57
CA LEU A 22 -4.20 -4.30 19.76
C LEU A 22 -5.07 -3.46 20.69
N ASP A 23 -4.84 -3.61 22.00
CA ASP A 23 -5.46 -2.77 23.01
C ASP A 23 -4.72 -1.42 23.11
N GLU A 24 -5.38 -0.37 23.60
CA GLU A 24 -4.75 0.91 23.89
C GLU A 24 -3.63 0.81 24.94
N SER A 25 -3.63 -0.27 25.74
CA SER A 25 -2.61 -0.61 26.73
C SER A 25 -1.46 -1.45 26.18
N SER A 26 -1.51 -1.89 24.92
CA SER A 26 -0.40 -2.61 24.29
C SER A 26 0.86 -1.75 24.26
N ASP A 27 2.00 -2.39 24.52
CA ASP A 27 3.27 -1.68 24.53
C ASP A 27 3.84 -1.46 23.12
N ASP A 28 4.91 -0.66 23.05
CA ASP A 28 5.57 -0.31 21.80
C ASP A 28 6.17 -1.54 21.09
N ASP A 29 6.56 -2.58 21.83
CA ASP A 29 7.15 -3.80 21.27
C ASP A 29 6.07 -4.66 20.59
N GLU A 30 4.89 -4.80 21.19
CA GLU A 30 3.72 -5.45 20.58
C GLU A 30 3.27 -4.71 19.31
N ARG A 31 3.20 -3.37 19.39
CA ARG A 31 2.87 -2.52 18.23
C ARG A 31 3.89 -2.75 17.10
N LEU A 32 5.17 -2.72 17.42
CA LEU A 32 6.24 -2.92 16.44
C LEU A 32 6.21 -4.33 15.84
N ALA A 33 5.94 -5.35 16.64
CA ALA A 33 5.81 -6.72 16.17
C ALA A 33 4.64 -6.88 15.20
N CYS A 34 3.47 -6.32 15.54
CA CYS A 34 2.29 -6.32 14.66
C CYS A 34 2.57 -5.59 13.35
N TRP A 35 3.22 -4.42 13.42
CA TRP A 35 3.61 -3.66 12.23
C TRP A 35 4.56 -4.43 11.32
N ARG A 36 5.59 -5.07 11.87
CA ARG A 36 6.52 -5.92 11.10
C ARG A 36 5.83 -7.13 10.49
N ALA A 37 4.89 -7.74 11.19
CA ALA A 37 4.08 -8.82 10.64
C ALA A 37 3.23 -8.34 9.46
N PHE A 38 2.66 -7.14 9.54
CA PHE A 38 1.94 -6.52 8.43
C PHE A 38 2.87 -6.23 7.24
N GLU A 39 4.05 -5.65 7.45
CA GLU A 39 5.05 -5.44 6.39
C GLU A 39 5.45 -6.76 5.71
N ALA A 40 5.68 -7.82 6.49
CA ALA A 40 5.99 -9.13 5.95
C ALA A 40 4.84 -9.70 5.09
N ASN A 41 3.58 -9.52 5.53
CA ASN A 41 2.41 -9.91 4.75
C ASN A 41 2.32 -9.14 3.43
N VAL A 42 2.57 -7.83 3.43
CA VAL A 42 2.61 -7.00 2.22
C VAL A 42 3.68 -7.52 1.25
N LEU A 43 4.90 -7.77 1.73
CA LEU A 43 5.99 -8.29 0.91
C LEU A 43 5.69 -9.69 0.35
N SER A 44 5.00 -10.54 1.12
CA SER A 44 4.59 -11.88 0.67
C SER A 44 3.57 -11.84 -0.48
N CYS A 45 2.89 -10.70 -0.69
CA CYS A 45 1.92 -10.49 -1.77
C CYS A 45 2.58 -10.07 -3.09
N LEU A 46 3.91 -10.00 -3.15
CA LEU A 46 4.66 -9.60 -4.33
C LEU A 46 5.09 -10.80 -5.17
N THR A 47 5.23 -10.58 -6.48
CA THR A 47 5.85 -11.56 -7.39
C THR A 47 7.37 -11.41 -7.37
N GLU A 48 8.08 -12.40 -7.92
CA GLU A 48 9.56 -12.40 -8.05
C GLU A 48 10.14 -11.21 -8.81
N THR A 49 9.32 -10.50 -9.59
CA THR A 49 9.71 -9.29 -10.31
C THR A 49 9.92 -8.07 -9.41
N TRP A 50 9.52 -8.16 -8.14
CA TRP A 50 9.70 -7.10 -7.16
C TRP A 50 10.94 -7.36 -6.30
N GLU A 51 11.71 -6.31 -6.09
CA GLU A 51 12.86 -6.30 -5.20
C GLU A 51 12.47 -5.57 -3.91
N ALA A 52 12.70 -6.21 -2.77
CA ALA A 52 12.48 -5.60 -1.47
C ALA A 52 13.48 -4.46 -1.24
N THR A 53 13.00 -3.38 -0.62
CA THR A 53 13.79 -2.19 -0.28
C THR A 53 13.34 -1.67 1.09
N ALA A 54 14.00 -0.63 1.61
CA ALA A 54 13.60 0.04 2.84
C ALA A 54 13.92 1.54 2.77
N ARG A 55 13.55 2.18 1.65
CA ARG A 55 13.90 3.59 1.40
C ARG A 55 12.78 4.50 1.88
N ARG A 56 13.08 5.47 2.74
CA ARG A 56 12.10 6.52 3.10
C ARG A 56 11.96 7.55 2.00
N THR A 57 10.72 7.93 1.72
CA THR A 57 10.37 9.03 0.83
C THR A 57 10.38 10.36 1.59
N ARG A 58 10.51 11.48 0.87
CA ARG A 58 10.40 12.82 1.46
C ARG A 58 9.05 13.10 2.13
N ARG A 59 7.99 12.37 1.73
CA ARG A 59 6.63 12.50 2.26
C ARG A 59 6.36 11.59 3.47
N GLY A 60 7.40 10.97 4.04
CA GLY A 60 7.28 10.13 5.24
C GLY A 60 6.83 8.69 4.99
N ALA A 61 6.42 8.32 3.77
CA ALA A 61 6.16 6.93 3.40
C ALA A 61 7.47 6.14 3.24
N THR A 62 7.45 4.84 3.51
CA THR A 62 8.54 3.90 3.26
C THR A 62 8.27 3.15 1.95
N VAL A 63 9.23 3.15 1.02
CA VAL A 63 9.24 2.24 -0.12
C VAL A 63 9.65 0.87 0.40
N LEU A 64 8.72 -0.09 0.35
CA LEU A 64 8.95 -1.47 0.79
C LEU A 64 9.49 -2.34 -0.34
N ALA A 65 9.10 -2.05 -1.58
CA ALA A 65 9.57 -2.79 -2.74
C ALA A 65 9.47 -1.96 -4.02
N ALA A 66 10.25 -2.32 -5.03
CA ALA A 66 10.19 -1.73 -6.35
C ALA A 66 10.41 -2.78 -7.44
N ASN A 67 9.92 -2.51 -8.64
CA ASN A 67 10.28 -3.27 -9.84
C ASN A 67 10.66 -2.31 -10.98
N ALA A 68 10.67 -2.80 -12.22
CA ALA A 68 11.06 -2.01 -13.39
C ALA A 68 10.16 -0.78 -13.64
N LEU A 69 8.89 -0.79 -13.20
CA LEU A 69 7.92 0.27 -13.48
C LEU A 69 7.30 0.89 -12.22
N TYR A 70 7.26 0.16 -11.11
CA TYR A 70 6.44 0.51 -9.95
C TYR A 70 7.24 0.54 -8.65
N GLU A 71 6.78 1.36 -7.72
CA GLU A 71 7.13 1.30 -6.31
C GLU A 71 5.89 0.92 -5.50
N LEU A 72 6.11 0.14 -4.44
CA LEU A 72 5.13 -0.09 -3.39
C LEU A 72 5.57 0.68 -2.16
N THR A 73 4.71 1.59 -1.70
CA THR A 73 4.94 2.39 -0.51
C THR A 73 3.97 2.03 0.60
N LEU A 74 4.46 2.18 1.83
CA LEU A 74 3.69 2.04 3.06
C LEU A 74 3.78 3.35 3.84
N HIS A 75 2.63 3.86 4.26
CA HIS A 75 2.52 5.05 5.08
C HIS A 75 1.60 4.78 6.27
N GLU A 76 2.05 5.14 7.46
CA GLU A 76 1.26 5.09 8.69
C GLU A 76 0.65 6.47 8.93
N ASP A 77 -0.68 6.53 9.13
CA ASP A 77 -1.36 7.75 9.55
C ASP A 77 -1.40 7.88 11.08
N SER A 78 -1.87 9.03 11.58
CA SER A 78 -1.98 9.27 13.04
C SER A 78 -2.97 8.35 13.76
N TYR A 79 -3.80 7.60 13.04
CA TYR A 79 -4.73 6.61 13.57
C TYR A 79 -4.16 5.19 13.54
N GLY A 80 -2.88 5.02 13.19
CA GLY A 80 -2.24 3.70 13.10
C GLY A 80 -2.71 2.87 11.90
N ARG A 81 -3.32 3.51 10.90
CA ARG A 81 -3.72 2.82 9.67
C ARG A 81 -2.55 2.74 8.71
N ALA A 82 -2.44 1.60 8.07
CA ALA A 82 -1.41 1.30 7.09
C ALA A 82 -1.93 1.56 5.68
N HIS A 83 -1.51 2.67 5.07
CA HIS A 83 -1.81 3.03 3.68
C HIS A 83 -0.78 2.42 2.75
N VAL A 84 -1.23 1.46 1.93
CA VAL A 84 -0.42 0.75 0.93
C VAL A 84 -0.71 1.34 -0.43
N THR A 85 0.32 1.84 -1.10
CA THR A 85 0.18 2.45 -2.42
C THR A 85 1.07 1.74 -3.43
N VAL A 86 0.51 1.44 -4.61
CA VAL A 86 1.29 1.07 -5.80
C VAL A 86 1.27 2.26 -6.75
N ARG A 87 2.44 2.74 -7.15
CA ARG A 87 2.59 3.91 -8.02
C ARG A 87 3.69 3.72 -9.06
N ALA A 88 3.64 4.51 -10.12
CA ALA A 88 4.75 4.57 -11.08
C ALA A 88 6.03 5.07 -10.40
N ARG A 89 7.17 4.52 -10.81
CA ARG A 89 8.49 4.99 -10.38
C ARG A 89 8.73 6.43 -10.85
N GLY A 90 9.24 7.27 -9.95
CA GLY A 90 9.50 8.69 -10.24
C GLY A 90 10.77 8.95 -11.06
N ASP A 91 11.59 7.94 -11.32
CA ASP A 91 12.83 8.01 -12.09
C ASP A 91 12.71 7.37 -13.49
N LEU A 92 11.47 7.15 -13.96
CA LEU A 92 11.23 6.60 -15.30
C LEU A 92 11.41 7.67 -16.39
N GLU A 93 11.97 7.23 -17.51
CA GLU A 93 11.93 7.99 -18.76
C GLU A 93 10.46 8.21 -19.21
N PRO A 94 10.12 9.33 -19.88
CA PRO A 94 8.73 9.70 -20.19
C PRO A 94 7.89 8.61 -20.88
N GLY A 95 8.49 7.84 -21.79
CA GLY A 95 7.79 6.74 -22.47
C GLY A 95 7.43 5.58 -21.55
N ARG A 96 8.28 5.26 -20.57
CA ARG A 96 8.01 4.22 -19.57
C ARG A 96 7.07 4.73 -18.48
N GLU A 97 7.17 6.00 -18.11
CA GLU A 97 6.26 6.63 -17.18
C GLU A 97 4.81 6.57 -17.68
N GLY A 98 4.59 6.92 -18.96
CA GLY A 98 3.26 6.82 -19.59
C GLY A 98 2.70 5.40 -19.55
N LEU A 99 3.52 4.40 -19.86
CA LEU A 99 3.14 2.99 -19.76
C LEU A 99 2.79 2.58 -18.32
N ALA A 100 3.64 2.95 -17.35
CA ALA A 100 3.43 2.64 -15.94
C ALA A 100 2.12 3.27 -15.42
N ARG A 101 1.87 4.55 -15.71
CA ARG A 101 0.62 5.23 -15.35
C ARG A 101 -0.61 4.55 -15.97
N ALA A 102 -0.53 4.13 -17.23
CA ALA A 102 -1.63 3.46 -17.91
C ALA A 102 -1.93 2.04 -17.38
N THR A 103 -0.98 1.40 -16.71
CA THR A 103 -1.10 0.00 -16.26
C THR A 103 -1.01 -0.17 -14.73
N VAL A 104 -0.89 0.94 -13.97
CA VAL A 104 -0.77 0.93 -12.51
C VAL A 104 -1.96 0.28 -11.81
N GLU A 105 -3.18 0.48 -12.31
CA GLU A 105 -4.38 -0.10 -11.72
C GLU A 105 -4.36 -1.63 -11.78
N ALA A 106 -3.96 -2.19 -12.91
CA ALA A 106 -3.84 -3.64 -13.08
C ALA A 106 -2.73 -4.22 -12.20
N ALA A 107 -1.58 -3.54 -12.11
CA ALA A 107 -0.49 -3.94 -11.23
C ALA A 107 -0.90 -3.90 -9.75
N ALA A 108 -1.57 -2.81 -9.34
CA ALA A 108 -2.08 -2.63 -7.99
C ALA A 108 -3.12 -3.69 -7.63
N ALA A 109 -4.07 -3.99 -8.51
CA ALA A 109 -5.08 -5.02 -8.31
C ALA A 109 -4.46 -6.40 -8.05
N GLY A 110 -3.37 -6.74 -8.74
CA GLY A 110 -2.64 -8.00 -8.51
C GLY A 110 -2.09 -8.13 -7.08
N VAL A 111 -1.50 -7.06 -6.55
CA VAL A 111 -0.98 -6.99 -5.18
C VAL A 111 -2.13 -6.96 -4.17
N PHE A 112 -3.10 -6.05 -4.35
CA PHE A 112 -4.18 -5.83 -3.41
C PHE A 112 -5.14 -7.00 -3.31
N ARG A 113 -5.35 -7.77 -4.39
CA ARG A 113 -6.12 -9.01 -4.32
C ARG A 113 -5.48 -10.03 -3.37
N ARG A 114 -4.14 -10.18 -3.41
CA ARG A 114 -3.42 -11.10 -2.52
C ARG A 114 -3.43 -10.57 -1.09
N LEU A 115 -3.23 -9.27 -0.91
CA LEU A 115 -3.27 -8.64 0.42
C LEU A 115 -4.66 -8.69 1.05
N ALA A 116 -5.73 -8.51 0.26
CA ALA A 116 -7.12 -8.63 0.71
C ALA A 116 -7.50 -10.03 1.20
N ALA A 117 -6.73 -11.06 0.82
CA ALA A 117 -6.91 -12.41 1.35
C ALA A 117 -6.32 -12.57 2.76
N LEU A 118 -5.44 -11.66 3.18
CA LEU A 118 -4.77 -11.67 4.48
C LEU A 118 -5.36 -10.64 5.45
N HIS A 119 -5.77 -9.47 4.92
CA HIS A 119 -6.24 -8.33 5.71
C HIS A 119 -7.48 -7.70 5.09
N PRO A 120 -8.49 -7.28 5.89
CA PRO A 120 -9.57 -6.43 5.40
C PRO A 120 -9.00 -5.11 4.86
N LEU A 121 -9.19 -4.88 3.56
CA LEU A 121 -8.72 -3.65 2.91
C LEU A 121 -9.88 -2.68 2.70
N ARG A 122 -9.54 -1.39 2.79
CA ARG A 122 -10.46 -0.29 2.51
C ARG A 122 -9.85 0.62 1.47
N GLN A 123 -10.70 1.17 0.61
CA GLN A 123 -10.31 2.16 -0.38
C GLN A 123 -11.04 3.46 -0.10
N ARG A 124 -10.34 4.56 -0.35
CA ARG A 124 -10.88 5.91 -0.17
C ARG A 124 -12.05 6.14 -1.13
N SER A 125 -13.17 6.65 -0.63
CA SER A 125 -14.32 7.08 -1.44
C SER A 125 -14.48 8.60 -1.48
N THR A 126 -14.06 9.30 -0.42
CA THR A 126 -13.93 10.77 -0.37
C THR A 126 -12.71 11.14 0.48
N ALA A 127 -12.42 12.43 0.69
CA ALA A 127 -11.34 12.84 1.62
C ALA A 127 -11.47 12.28 3.04
N TRP A 128 -12.68 11.95 3.48
CA TRP A 128 -12.98 11.59 4.87
C TRP A 128 -13.65 10.22 5.01
N THR A 129 -14.02 9.58 3.90
CA THR A 129 -14.77 8.32 3.90
C THR A 129 -14.08 7.27 3.06
N SER A 130 -14.32 6.02 3.42
CA SER A 130 -13.80 4.84 2.73
C SER A 130 -14.89 3.78 2.57
N ALA A 131 -14.71 2.93 1.58
CA ALA A 131 -15.50 1.73 1.37
C ALA A 131 -14.59 0.48 1.45
N PRO A 132 -15.13 -0.69 1.76
CA PRO A 132 -14.38 -1.94 1.60
C PRO A 132 -13.79 -2.06 0.19
N TYR A 133 -12.54 -2.49 0.09
CA TYR A 133 -11.94 -2.85 -1.19
C TYR A 133 -12.52 -4.18 -1.66
N ILE A 134 -13.14 -4.18 -2.83
CA ILE A 134 -13.73 -5.37 -3.44
C ILE A 134 -12.84 -5.72 -4.64
N PRO A 135 -12.09 -6.84 -4.59
CA PRO A 135 -11.27 -7.26 -5.72
C PRO A 135 -12.16 -7.48 -6.95
N HIS A 136 -11.90 -6.78 -8.04
CA HIS A 136 -12.60 -7.03 -9.29
C HIS A 136 -12.21 -8.42 -9.83
N ARG A 137 -13.21 -9.23 -10.22
CA ARG A 137 -12.99 -10.49 -10.95
C ARG A 137 -12.53 -10.15 -12.38
N GLY A 138 -11.23 -9.97 -12.59
CA GLY A 138 -10.63 -9.84 -13.91
C GLY A 138 -9.23 -9.21 -13.81
N ALA A 139 -8.17 -9.70 -14.45
CA ALA A 139 -7.96 -10.87 -15.29
C ALA A 139 -6.71 -11.59 -14.76
N ALA A 140 -6.75 -12.92 -14.65
CA ALA A 140 -5.52 -13.69 -14.73
C ALA A 140 -4.98 -13.45 -16.14
N ALA A 141 -3.93 -12.66 -16.25
CA ALA A 141 -3.08 -12.62 -17.44
C ALA A 141 -2.18 -13.86 -17.43
#